data_AF-J3DFF1-F1
#
_entry.id   AF-J3DFF1-F1
#
_cell.length_a   1.000
_cell.length_b   1.000
_cell.length_c   1.000
_cell.angle_alpha   90.00
_cell.angle_beta   90.00
_cell.angle_gamma   90.00
#
_symmetry.space_group_name_H-M   'P 1'
#
loop_
_entity.id
_entity.type
_entity.pdbx_description
1 polymer ?
#
loop_
_entity_poly.entity_id
_entity_poly.type
_entity_poly.pdbx_seq_one_letter_code
_entity_poly.pdbx_strand_id
1 'polypeptide(L)'
;MLREILFPLLLCLAAFVGFDILQGQLDTARDERDAAQYEANGLREAARISGEMLAARDEIDRARTQELNHARTEIDTLRLDVADGRQRLRVKATCSATTPDATGAGGLADADTAELATDARPDYFTLRDQLALSRQMILGLQDYVRQVCLR
;
A
#
# COMPACT_ATOMS: atom_id res chain seq x y z
N MET A 1 67.10 7.77 -56.83
CA MET A 1 65.73 7.81 -57.37
C MET A 1 64.81 6.81 -56.66
N LEU A 2 65.00 5.48 -56.81
CA LEU A 2 64.06 4.48 -56.24
C LEU A 2 64.01 4.44 -54.69
N ARG A 3 65.15 4.64 -54.02
CA ARG A 3 65.27 4.65 -52.55
C ARG A 3 64.61 5.88 -51.88
N GLU A 4 64.65 7.02 -52.57
CA GLU A 4 64.04 8.29 -52.12
C GLU A 4 62.51 8.23 -52.10
N ILE A 5 61.91 7.37 -52.94
CA ILE A 5 60.45 7.18 -53.04
C ILE A 5 59.98 6.05 -52.11
N LEU A 6 60.79 5.00 -51.92
CA LEU A 6 60.45 3.87 -51.06
C LEU A 6 60.32 4.25 -49.57
N PHE A 7 61.20 5.13 -49.08
CA PHE A 7 61.22 5.51 -47.66
C PHE A 7 59.95 6.27 -47.19
N PRO A 8 59.48 7.32 -47.87
CA PRO A 8 58.23 7.99 -47.48
C PRO A 8 57.01 7.10 -47.63
N LEU A 9 57.01 6.20 -48.62
CA LEU A 9 55.91 5.26 -48.85
C LEU A 9 55.79 4.25 -47.70
N LEU A 10 56.93 3.74 -47.20
CA LEU A 10 56.95 2.88 -46.01
C LEU A 10 56.50 3.62 -44.73
N LEU A 11 56.89 4.88 -44.56
CA LEU A 11 56.48 5.68 -43.40
C LEU A 11 54.98 5.98 -43.43
N CYS A 12 54.43 6.35 -44.59
CA CYS A 12 52.99 6.50 -44.78
C CYS A 12 52.23 5.20 -44.49
N LEU A 13 52.75 4.06 -44.94
CA LEU A 13 52.12 2.76 -44.67
C LEU A 13 52.14 2.43 -43.17
N ALA A 14 53.26 2.67 -42.49
CA ALA A 14 53.36 2.49 -41.04
C ALA A 14 52.40 3.41 -40.27
N ALA A 15 52.28 4.68 -40.67
CA ALA A 15 51.36 5.63 -40.07
C ALA A 15 49.89 5.24 -40.29
N PHE A 16 49.55 4.76 -41.49
CA PHE A 16 48.22 4.26 -41.81
C PHE A 16 47.85 3.04 -40.96
N VAL A 17 48.74 2.04 -40.89
CA VAL A 17 48.54 0.84 -40.06
C VAL A 17 48.44 1.21 -38.57
N GLY A 18 49.30 2.11 -38.09
CA GLY A 18 49.24 2.58 -36.70
C GLY A 18 47.93 3.30 -36.37
N PHE A 19 47.44 4.14 -37.30
CA PHE A 19 46.15 4.83 -37.14
C PHE A 19 44.98 3.85 -37.15
N ASP A 20 44.97 2.85 -38.05
CA ASP A 20 43.93 1.83 -38.12
C ASP A 20 43.82 1.02 -36.81
N ILE A 21 44.97 0.59 -36.26
CA ILE A 21 45.04 -0.09 -34.96
C ILE A 21 44.50 0.80 -33.83
N LEU A 22 44.87 2.09 -33.82
CA LEU A 22 44.41 3.04 -32.79
C LEU A 22 42.90 3.31 -32.88
N GLN A 23 42.34 3.48 -34.08
CA GLN A 23 40.90 3.63 -34.27
C GLN A 23 40.15 2.39 -33.81
N GLY A 24 40.63 1.19 -34.18
CA GLY A 24 40.04 -0.07 -33.72
C GLY A 24 40.01 -0.22 -32.20
N GLN A 25 41.08 0.21 -31.51
CA GLN A 25 41.11 0.22 -30.04
C GLN A 25 40.14 1.23 -29.43
N LEU A 26 40.06 2.45 -29.99
CA LEU A 26 39.13 3.47 -29.52
C LEU A 26 37.67 3.05 -29.72
N ASP A 27 37.36 2.44 -30.85
CA ASP A 27 36.00 1.97 -31.16
C ASP A 27 35.63 0.81 -30.23
N THR A 28 36.53 -0.15 -30.00
CA THR A 28 36.30 -1.23 -29.01
C THR A 28 36.04 -0.67 -27.61
N ALA A 29 36.83 0.30 -27.15
CA ALA A 29 36.64 0.92 -25.84
C ALA A 29 35.35 1.75 -25.75
N ARG A 30 34.91 2.37 -26.86
CA ARG A 30 33.61 3.06 -26.93
C ARG A 30 32.45 2.08 -26.87
N ASP A 31 32.54 0.97 -27.59
CA ASP A 31 31.51 -0.06 -27.60
C ASP A 31 31.34 -0.69 -26.22
N GLU A 32 32.45 -1.01 -25.53
CA GLU A 32 32.41 -1.50 -24.16
C GLU A 32 31.78 -0.50 -23.19
N ARG A 33 32.16 0.79 -23.31
CA ARG A 33 31.56 1.86 -22.50
C ARG A 33 30.06 1.98 -22.75
N ASP A 34 29.64 1.98 -24.01
CA ASP A 34 28.25 2.19 -24.39
C ASP A 34 27.38 0.99 -23.97
N ALA A 35 27.92 -0.23 -24.07
CA ALA A 35 27.30 -1.42 -23.51
C ALA A 35 27.12 -1.31 -21.98
N ALA A 36 28.17 -0.92 -21.26
CA ALA A 36 28.11 -0.75 -19.80
C ALA A 36 27.15 0.38 -19.38
N GLN A 37 27.11 1.49 -20.13
CA GLN A 37 26.18 2.59 -19.88
C GLN A 37 24.73 2.18 -20.14
N TYR A 38 24.48 1.42 -21.20
CA TYR A 38 23.15 0.91 -21.50
C TYR A 38 22.62 0.02 -20.37
N GLU A 39 23.44 -0.92 -19.89
CA GLU A 39 23.09 -1.79 -18.76
C GLU A 39 22.85 -0.98 -17.48
N ALA A 40 23.78 -0.07 -17.14
CA ALA A 40 23.65 0.77 -15.95
C ALA A 40 22.40 1.67 -15.98
N ASN A 41 22.06 2.22 -17.14
CA ASN A 41 20.87 3.04 -17.31
C ASN A 41 19.59 2.21 -17.20
N GLY A 42 19.57 1.00 -17.78
CA GLY A 42 18.45 0.07 -17.63
C GLY A 42 18.21 -0.32 -16.17
N LEU A 43 19.27 -0.64 -15.43
CA LEU A 43 19.18 -0.96 -14.00
C LEU A 43 18.71 0.23 -13.17
N ARG A 44 19.22 1.44 -13.44
CA ARG A 44 18.77 2.67 -12.77
C ARG A 44 17.30 2.95 -13.01
N GLU A 45 16.84 2.78 -14.24
CA GLU A 45 15.44 3.01 -14.58
C GLU A 45 14.52 1.99 -13.93
N ALA A 46 14.90 0.71 -13.93
CA ALA A 46 14.17 -0.33 -13.20
C ALA A 46 14.10 -0.02 -11.70
N ALA A 47 15.22 0.38 -11.10
CA ALA A 47 15.28 0.77 -9.69
C ALA A 47 14.42 2.01 -9.39
N ARG A 48 14.40 3.00 -10.29
CA ARG A 48 13.57 4.20 -10.19
C ARG A 48 12.08 3.84 -10.18
N ILE A 49 11.63 3.04 -11.15
CA ILE A 49 10.24 2.60 -11.25
C ILE A 49 9.84 1.80 -10.00
N SER A 50 10.67 0.86 -9.56
CA SER A 50 10.38 0.11 -8.32
C SER A 50 10.32 1.03 -7.10
N GLY A 51 11.21 2.02 -7.01
CA GLY A 51 11.23 2.98 -5.91
C GLY A 51 9.97 3.83 -5.86
N GLU A 52 9.47 4.29 -7.01
CA GLU A 52 8.21 5.04 -7.11
C GLU A 52 7.00 4.20 -6.68
N MET A 53 6.94 2.93 -7.10
CA MET A 53 5.87 2.02 -6.71
C MET A 53 5.89 1.72 -5.20
N LEU A 54 7.07 1.52 -4.61
CA LEU A 54 7.22 1.33 -3.16
C LEU A 54 6.77 2.58 -2.39
N ALA A 55 7.22 3.77 -2.81
CA ALA A 55 6.84 5.02 -2.16
C ALA A 55 5.32 5.26 -2.20
N ALA A 56 4.66 4.98 -3.35
CA ALA A 56 3.21 5.08 -3.46
C ALA A 56 2.47 4.10 -2.55
N ARG A 57 2.95 2.85 -2.47
CA ARG A 57 2.40 1.83 -1.56
C ARG A 57 2.54 2.25 -0.09
N ASP A 58 3.71 2.75 0.29
CA ASP A 58 3.98 3.15 1.67
C ASP A 58 3.13 4.37 2.09
N GLU A 59 2.85 5.29 1.15
CA GLU A 59 1.92 6.40 1.41
C GLU A 59 0.50 5.90 1.66
N ILE A 60 0.01 4.96 0.84
CA ILE A 60 -1.30 4.33 1.03
C ILE A 60 -1.36 3.65 2.41
N ASP A 61 -0.34 2.86 2.75
CA ASP A 61 -0.29 2.12 4.01
C ASP A 61 -0.29 3.07 5.22
N ARG A 62 0.49 4.15 5.15
CA ARG A 62 0.53 5.18 6.19
C ARG A 62 -0.84 5.84 6.39
N ALA A 63 -1.48 6.26 5.31
CA ALA A 63 -2.79 6.91 5.37
C ALA A 63 -3.85 5.95 5.94
N ARG A 64 -3.90 4.70 5.47
CA ARG A 64 -4.88 3.71 5.92
C ARG A 64 -4.66 3.29 7.37
N THR A 65 -3.41 3.18 7.81
CA THR A 65 -3.06 2.92 9.21
C THR A 65 -3.45 4.06 10.13
N GLN A 66 -3.23 5.31 9.71
CA GLN A 66 -3.66 6.48 10.48
C GLN A 66 -5.18 6.52 10.68
N GLU A 67 -5.95 6.32 9.61
CA GLU A 67 -7.41 6.26 9.66
C GLU A 67 -7.91 5.09 10.52
N LEU A 68 -7.27 3.92 10.45
CA LEU A 68 -7.60 2.78 11.30
C LEU A 68 -7.37 3.08 12.78
N ASN A 69 -6.24 3.69 13.13
CA ASN A 69 -5.90 4.05 14.51
C ASN A 69 -6.86 5.11 15.06
N HIS A 70 -7.24 6.09 14.23
CA HIS A 70 -8.23 7.09 14.61
C HIS A 70 -9.59 6.43 14.91
N ALA A 71 -10.08 5.56 14.02
CA ALA A 71 -11.34 4.84 14.23
C ALA A 71 -11.32 3.95 15.47
N ARG A 72 -10.21 3.24 15.74
CA ARG A 72 -10.03 2.44 16.96
C ARG A 72 -10.06 3.30 18.22
N THR A 73 -9.40 4.45 18.20
CA THR A 73 -9.42 5.39 19.32
C THR A 73 -10.84 5.88 19.63
N GLU A 74 -11.62 6.19 18.60
CA GLU A 74 -13.03 6.57 18.77
C GLU A 74 -13.86 5.41 19.34
N ILE A 75 -13.66 4.18 18.84
CA ILE A 75 -14.34 2.97 19.33
C ILE A 75 -14.00 2.71 20.80
N ASP A 76 -12.73 2.82 21.18
CA ASP A 76 -12.27 2.64 22.57
C ASP A 76 -12.86 3.70 23.49
N THR A 77 -12.94 4.95 23.02
CA THR A 77 -13.58 6.04 23.78
C THR A 77 -15.06 5.74 24.03
N LEU A 78 -15.79 5.31 23.00
CA LEU A 78 -17.19 4.90 23.13
C LEU A 78 -17.37 3.69 24.05
N ARG A 79 -16.43 2.74 24.00
CA ARG A 79 -16.42 1.56 24.87
C ARG A 79 -16.28 1.95 26.33
N LEU A 80 -15.37 2.88 26.66
CA LEU A 80 -15.20 3.41 28.00
C LEU A 80 -16.43 4.21 28.45
N ASP A 81 -16.99 5.06 27.60
CA ASP A 81 -18.20 5.82 27.90
C ASP A 81 -19.39 4.93 28.22
N VAL A 82 -19.54 3.80 27.52
CA VAL A 82 -20.59 2.81 27.80
C VAL A 82 -20.30 2.02 29.07
N ALA A 83 -19.04 1.66 29.33
CA ALA A 83 -18.65 0.96 30.56
C ALA A 83 -18.85 1.83 31.81
N ASP A 84 -18.55 3.12 31.72
CA ASP A 84 -18.70 4.10 32.80
C ASP A 84 -20.15 4.60 32.95
N GLY A 85 -21.08 4.11 32.11
CA GLY A 85 -22.49 4.50 32.13
C GLY A 85 -22.77 5.93 31.63
N ARG A 86 -21.76 6.65 31.11
CA ARG A 86 -21.93 7.97 30.48
C ARG A 86 -22.76 7.89 29.20
N GLN A 87 -22.66 6.79 28.49
CA GLN A 87 -23.46 6.46 27.31
C GLN A 87 -24.15 5.10 27.44
N ARG A 88 -25.19 4.86 26.63
CA ARG A 88 -25.92 3.59 26.63
C ARG A 88 -26.11 3.08 25.20
N LEU A 89 -25.79 1.82 24.96
CA LEU A 89 -26.18 1.13 23.73
C LEU A 89 -27.69 0.89 23.73
N ARG A 90 -28.36 1.20 22.63
CA ARG A 90 -29.80 1.02 22.47
C ARG A 90 -30.07 0.12 21.28
N VAL A 91 -30.94 -0.86 21.46
CA VAL A 91 -31.44 -1.70 20.37
C VAL A 91 -32.80 -1.16 19.95
N LYS A 92 -33.02 -0.98 18.66
CA LYS A 92 -34.34 -0.67 18.14
C LYS A 92 -35.18 -1.95 18.13
N ALA A 93 -35.95 -2.16 19.19
CA ALA A 93 -36.88 -3.28 19.31
C ALA A 93 -38.32 -2.79 19.11
N THR A 94 -39.15 -3.63 18.47
CA THR A 94 -40.62 -3.45 18.44
C THR A 94 -41.21 -4.63 19.17
N CYS A 95 -41.82 -4.39 20.33
CA CYS A 95 -42.52 -5.43 21.08
C CYS A 95 -43.96 -5.52 20.57
N SER A 96 -44.30 -6.60 19.87
CA SER A 96 -45.68 -6.91 19.55
C SER A 96 -46.43 -7.19 20.85
N ALA A 97 -47.52 -6.47 21.12
CA ALA A 97 -48.34 -6.76 22.29
C ALA A 97 -48.94 -8.17 22.14
N THR A 98 -48.65 -9.06 23.09
CA THR A 98 -49.33 -10.35 23.18
C THR A 98 -50.80 -10.08 23.51
N THR A 99 -51.71 -10.51 22.64
CA THR A 99 -53.15 -10.53 22.91
C THR A 99 -53.39 -11.46 24.11
N PRO A 100 -54.00 -11.00 25.21
CA PRO A 100 -54.32 -11.88 26.31
C PRO A 100 -55.50 -12.75 25.91
N ASP A 101 -55.24 -14.02 25.56
CA ASP A 101 -56.25 -15.05 25.66
C ASP A 101 -56.44 -15.35 27.16
N ALA A 102 -57.67 -15.12 27.64
CA ALA A 102 -58.16 -15.30 29.01
C ALA A 102 -57.92 -14.14 30.01
N THR A 103 -59.06 -13.64 30.50
CA THR A 103 -59.31 -12.60 31.49
C THR A 103 -58.86 -13.01 32.91
N GLY A 104 -57.58 -13.32 33.10
CA GLY A 104 -56.97 -13.44 34.42
C GLY A 104 -56.45 -12.09 34.90
N ALA A 105 -56.68 -11.73 36.17
CA ALA A 105 -56.08 -10.56 36.78
C ALA A 105 -54.55 -10.73 36.84
N GLY A 106 -53.85 -10.30 35.79
CA GLY A 106 -52.39 -10.36 35.70
C GLY A 106 -51.77 -9.35 36.65
N GLY A 107 -51.23 -9.82 37.77
CA GLY A 107 -50.34 -9.01 38.60
C GLY A 107 -49.13 -8.59 37.78
N LEU A 108 -48.81 -7.29 37.79
CA LEU A 108 -47.58 -6.78 37.19
C LEU A 108 -46.42 -7.35 38.01
N ALA A 109 -45.69 -8.31 37.45
CA ALA A 109 -44.46 -8.79 38.07
C ALA A 109 -43.44 -7.65 38.08
N ASP A 110 -42.86 -7.36 39.25
CA ASP A 110 -41.75 -6.42 39.37
C ASP A 110 -40.50 -7.10 38.78
N ALA A 111 -40.32 -6.93 37.47
CA ALA A 111 -39.18 -7.44 36.75
C ALA A 111 -38.09 -6.36 36.70
N ASP A 112 -36.83 -6.81 36.75
CA ASP A 112 -35.68 -5.92 36.56
C ASP A 112 -35.78 -5.13 35.25
N THR A 113 -35.13 -3.97 35.22
CA THR A 113 -35.08 -3.14 34.01
C THR A 113 -34.46 -3.91 32.86
N ALA A 114 -35.09 -3.88 31.69
CA ALA A 114 -34.55 -4.53 30.49
C ALA A 114 -33.14 -4.03 30.18
N GLU A 115 -32.16 -4.94 30.22
CA GLU A 115 -30.75 -4.68 29.93
C GLU A 115 -30.27 -5.58 28.77
N LEU A 116 -29.25 -5.11 28.03
CA LEU A 116 -28.55 -5.96 27.07
C LEU A 116 -27.92 -7.15 27.80
N ALA A 117 -27.84 -8.29 27.10
CA ALA A 117 -27.05 -9.42 27.58
C ALA A 117 -25.60 -8.99 27.85
N THR A 118 -24.97 -9.63 28.84
CA THR A 118 -23.63 -9.27 29.34
C THR A 118 -22.56 -9.28 28.25
N ASP A 119 -22.71 -10.15 27.25
CA ASP A 119 -21.85 -10.33 26.07
C ASP A 119 -22.18 -9.38 24.91
N ALA A 120 -23.43 -8.95 24.77
CA ALA A 120 -23.86 -8.10 23.65
C ALA A 120 -23.12 -6.75 23.57
N ARG A 121 -22.71 -6.18 24.72
CA ARG A 121 -21.91 -4.94 24.77
C ARG A 121 -20.49 -5.12 24.20
N PRO A 122 -19.65 -6.04 24.73
CA PRO A 122 -18.32 -6.26 24.18
C PRO A 122 -18.34 -6.78 22.72
N ASP A 123 -19.33 -7.59 22.35
CA ASP A 123 -19.47 -8.10 20.98
C ASP A 123 -19.73 -6.98 19.98
N TYR A 124 -20.57 -5.99 20.34
CA TYR A 124 -20.84 -4.83 19.49
C TYR A 124 -19.56 -4.05 19.15
N PHE A 125 -18.71 -3.77 20.15
CA PHE A 125 -17.47 -3.04 19.92
C PHE A 125 -16.44 -3.86 19.14
N THR A 126 -16.36 -5.17 19.42
CA THR A 126 -15.54 -6.10 18.62
C THR A 126 -15.96 -6.09 17.14
N LEU A 127 -17.27 -6.09 16.87
CA LEU A 127 -17.79 -6.01 15.51
C LEU A 127 -17.43 -4.67 14.84
N ARG A 128 -17.51 -3.55 15.57
CA ARG A 128 -17.10 -2.24 15.05
C ARG A 128 -15.62 -2.20 14.70
N ASP A 129 -14.76 -2.80 15.52
CA ASP A 129 -13.32 -2.88 15.25
C ASP A 129 -13.02 -3.68 13.99
N GLN A 130 -13.65 -4.86 13.84
CA GLN A 130 -13.52 -5.68 12.64
C GLN A 130 -14.03 -4.96 11.39
N LEU A 131 -15.12 -4.19 11.52
CA LEU A 131 -15.64 -3.37 10.43
C LEU A 131 -14.68 -2.24 10.05
N ALA A 132 -14.09 -1.55 11.03
CA ALA A 132 -13.10 -0.50 10.78
C ALA A 132 -11.87 -1.05 10.05
N LEU A 133 -11.35 -2.20 10.51
CA LEU A 133 -10.22 -2.90 9.90
C LEU A 133 -10.53 -3.31 8.45
N SER A 134 -11.64 -4.05 8.24
CA SER A 134 -12.00 -4.52 6.90
C SER A 134 -12.27 -3.37 5.93
N ARG A 135 -12.89 -2.27 6.40
CA ARG A 135 -13.08 -1.05 5.61
C ARG A 135 -11.74 -0.46 5.15
N GLN A 136 -10.77 -0.31 6.05
CA GLN A 136 -9.47 0.25 5.67
C GLN A 136 -8.68 -0.69 4.75
N MET A 137 -8.76 -2.01 4.94
CA MET A 137 -8.17 -2.99 4.01
C MET A 137 -8.77 -2.87 2.60
N ILE A 138 -10.10 -2.80 2.49
CA ILE A 138 -10.78 -2.68 1.20
C ILE A 138 -10.39 -1.35 0.51
N LEU A 139 -10.39 -0.24 1.25
CA LEU A 139 -10.01 1.04 0.69
C LEU A 139 -8.53 1.08 0.28
N GLY A 140 -7.63 0.51 1.10
CA GLY A 140 -6.22 0.37 0.76
C GLY A 140 -5.99 -0.44 -0.51
N LEU A 141 -6.71 -1.57 -0.68
CA LEU A 141 -6.66 -2.36 -1.92
C LEU A 141 -7.18 -1.58 -3.13
N GLN A 142 -8.27 -0.82 -2.98
CA GLN A 142 -8.79 0.01 -4.06
C GLN A 142 -7.79 1.10 -4.47
N ASP A 143 -7.16 1.76 -3.50
CA ASP A 143 -6.15 2.78 -3.77
C ASP A 143 -4.90 2.19 -4.40
N TYR A 144 -4.45 1.03 -3.92
CA TYR A 144 -3.31 0.33 -4.49
C TYR A 144 -3.53 0.01 -5.97
N VAL A 145 -4.70 -0.53 -6.32
CA VAL A 145 -5.04 -0.80 -7.72
C VAL A 145 -5.04 0.48 -8.55
N ARG A 146 -5.66 1.57 -8.05
CA ARG A 146 -5.77 2.84 -8.79
C ARG A 146 -4.44 3.57 -8.94
N GLN A 147 -3.57 3.54 -7.94
CA GLN A 147 -2.37 4.38 -7.88
C GLN A 147 -1.09 3.63 -8.28
N VAL A 148 -1.05 2.31 -8.09
CA VAL A 148 0.14 1.47 -8.33
C VAL A 148 -0.05 0.57 -9.54
N CYS A 149 -1.19 -0.13 -9.68
CA CYS A 149 -1.39 -1.10 -10.77
C CYS A 149 -1.86 -0.47 -12.09
N LEU A 150 -2.72 0.54 -12.03
CA LEU A 150 -3.28 1.22 -13.21
C LEU A 150 -2.44 2.42 -13.67
N ARG A 151 -1.28 2.62 -13.05
CA ARG A 151 -0.30 3.65 -13.38
C ARG A 151 0.71 3.07 -14.37
#